data_AF-A0A6I9S6Q1-F1
#
_entry.id   AF-A0A6I9S6Q1-F1
#
_cell.length_a   1.000
_cell.length_b   1.000
_cell.length_c   1.000
_cell.angle_alpha   90.00
_cell.angle_beta   90.00
_cell.angle_gamma   90.00
#
_symmetry.space_group_name_H-M   'P 1'
#
loop_
_entity.id
_entity.type
_entity.pdbx_description
1 polymer ?
#
loop_
_entity_poly.entity_id
_entity_poly.type
_entity_poly.pdbx_seq_one_letter_code
_entity_poly.pdbx_strand_id
1 'polypeptide(L)'
;MSKAGQYHGSRTVWHDVIGRHCPIFAVNREVLIPIPKPADFTGADPYKISFQVGHEKFYVPWLFVINRKSSEVPMIDFHLRYSGNDLHGVTAKVVDMPHHYVEVHQDIRKNFWDPNHWPKLVLVRYTREEQSEIDVSGGFYVMFGSGLLLSFILAIYVLQSSQDKLARFVRETVAESSIPGGVAKVE
;
A
#
# COMPACT_ATOMS: atom_id res chain seq x y z
N MET A 1 -12.82 -14.91 -8.23
CA MET A 1 -12.80 -14.65 -6.77
C MET A 1 -13.86 -15.55 -6.16
N SER A 2 -13.61 -16.09 -4.98
CA SER A 2 -14.55 -17.02 -4.33
C SER A 2 -14.73 -16.59 -2.88
N LYS A 3 -15.88 -16.92 -2.28
CA LYS A 3 -16.22 -16.58 -0.90
C LYS A 3 -16.75 -17.79 -0.15
N ALA A 4 -16.46 -17.86 1.14
CA ALA A 4 -17.04 -18.84 2.05
C ALA A 4 -17.55 -18.14 3.31
N GLY A 5 -18.67 -18.64 3.84
CA GLY A 5 -19.24 -18.20 5.10
C GLY A 5 -18.94 -19.18 6.23
N GLN A 6 -18.88 -18.69 7.46
CA GLN A 6 -18.82 -19.51 8.65
C GLN A 6 -19.81 -18.97 9.69
N TYR A 7 -20.61 -19.88 10.25
CA TYR A 7 -21.51 -19.60 11.36
C TYR A 7 -21.50 -20.81 12.30
N HIS A 8 -21.37 -20.58 13.61
CA HIS A 8 -21.38 -21.66 14.62
C HIS A 8 -20.41 -22.82 14.30
N GLY A 9 -19.20 -22.50 13.84
CA GLY A 9 -18.20 -23.49 13.42
C GLY A 9 -18.47 -24.16 12.06
N SER A 10 -19.73 -24.22 11.62
CA SER A 10 -20.15 -24.71 10.31
C SER A 10 -19.72 -23.77 9.20
N ARG A 11 -19.12 -24.31 8.14
CA ARG A 11 -18.61 -23.55 6.98
C ARG A 11 -19.44 -23.89 5.76
N THR A 12 -19.76 -22.87 4.96
CA THR A 12 -20.31 -23.09 3.63
C THR A 12 -19.21 -23.53 2.67
N VAL A 13 -19.61 -24.16 1.56
CA VAL A 13 -18.71 -24.39 0.43
C VAL A 13 -18.24 -23.05 -0.12
N TRP A 14 -17.07 -23.05 -0.76
CA TRP A 14 -16.59 -21.91 -1.53
C TRP A 14 -17.52 -21.67 -2.71
N HIS A 15 -18.03 -20.45 -2.82
CA HIS A 15 -18.87 -20.02 -3.92
C HIS A 15 -18.15 -18.97 -4.74
N ASP A 16 -18.16 -19.13 -6.06
CA ASP A 16 -17.58 -18.15 -6.94
C ASP A 16 -18.39 -16.86 -6.94
N VAL A 17 -17.66 -15.76 -6.81
CA VAL A 17 -18.17 -14.40 -6.93
C VAL A 17 -17.96 -14.00 -8.39
N ILE A 18 -19.05 -13.97 -9.14
CA ILE A 18 -19.04 -13.83 -10.60
C ILE A 18 -19.66 -12.50 -11.03
N GLY A 19 -19.24 -12.01 -12.20
CA GLY A 19 -19.84 -10.87 -12.87
C GLY A 19 -19.76 -9.59 -12.04
N ARG A 20 -20.92 -8.96 -11.79
CA ARG A 20 -21.02 -7.62 -11.17
C ARG A 20 -20.56 -7.55 -9.71
N HIS A 21 -20.41 -8.69 -9.04
CA HIS A 21 -19.95 -8.78 -7.66
C HIS A 21 -18.44 -8.98 -7.54
N CYS A 22 -17.76 -9.32 -8.64
CA CYS A 22 -16.32 -9.52 -8.66
C CYS A 22 -15.61 -8.16 -8.81
N PRO A 23 -14.41 -7.98 -8.21
CA PRO A 23 -13.56 -6.86 -8.57
C PRO A 23 -13.25 -6.89 -10.07
N ILE A 24 -13.26 -5.71 -10.69
CA ILE A 24 -12.85 -5.52 -12.08
C ILE A 24 -11.46 -4.88 -12.06
N PHE A 25 -10.61 -5.30 -12.98
CA PHE A 25 -9.27 -4.74 -13.12
C PHE A 25 -9.34 -3.24 -13.36
N ALA A 26 -8.43 -2.49 -12.71
CA ALA A 26 -8.26 -1.05 -12.86
C ALA A 26 -9.42 -0.13 -12.44
N VAL A 27 -10.47 -0.62 -11.78
CA VAL A 27 -11.64 0.20 -11.41
C VAL A 27 -11.97 0.06 -9.92
N ASN A 28 -11.97 1.19 -9.19
CA ASN A 28 -12.53 1.23 -7.85
C ASN A 28 -14.03 1.03 -7.93
N ARG A 29 -14.56 0.11 -7.12
CA ARG A 29 -15.96 -0.29 -7.23
C ARG A 29 -16.55 -0.67 -5.90
N GLU A 30 -17.80 -0.30 -5.70
CA GLU A 30 -18.63 -0.74 -4.59
C GLU A 30 -19.69 -1.72 -5.09
N VAL A 31 -19.82 -2.84 -4.40
CA VAL A 31 -20.75 -3.91 -4.76
C VAL A 31 -21.45 -4.43 -3.52
N LEU A 32 -22.71 -4.83 -3.68
CA LEU A 32 -23.43 -5.55 -2.64
C LEU A 32 -23.22 -7.04 -2.85
N ILE A 33 -22.69 -7.75 -1.85
CA ILE A 33 -22.56 -9.20 -1.87
C ILE A 33 -23.67 -9.80 -0.98
N PRO A 34 -24.52 -10.69 -1.53
CA PRO A 34 -25.53 -11.36 -0.74
C PRO A 34 -24.91 -12.45 0.13
N ILE A 35 -25.36 -12.48 1.39
CA ILE A 35 -25.08 -13.52 2.36
C ILE A 35 -26.35 -14.34 2.58
N PRO A 36 -26.35 -15.64 2.24
CA PRO A 36 -27.49 -16.51 2.46
C PRO A 36 -27.68 -16.77 3.96
N LYS A 37 -28.92 -17.08 4.35
CA LYS A 37 -29.26 -17.44 5.73
C LYS A 37 -28.57 -18.77 6.10
N PRO A 38 -27.78 -18.82 7.20
CA PRO A 38 -27.29 -20.08 7.74
C PRO A 38 -28.45 -20.97 8.20
N ALA A 39 -28.30 -22.30 8.10
CA ALA A 39 -29.34 -23.27 8.48
C ALA A 39 -29.84 -23.06 9.92
N ASP A 40 -28.92 -22.89 10.88
CA ASP A 40 -29.22 -22.74 12.31
C ASP A 40 -29.00 -21.31 12.81
N PHE A 41 -29.41 -20.31 12.04
CA PHE A 41 -29.18 -18.91 12.43
C PHE A 41 -30.03 -18.51 13.64
N THR A 42 -29.35 -18.27 14.77
CA THR A 42 -29.93 -17.77 16.03
C THR A 42 -29.61 -16.31 16.31
N GLY A 43 -28.61 -15.74 15.61
CA GLY A 43 -28.14 -14.36 15.80
C GLY A 43 -27.24 -14.15 17.03
N ALA A 44 -27.10 -15.17 17.89
CA ALA A 44 -26.25 -15.11 19.08
C ALA A 44 -24.76 -15.27 18.77
N ASP A 45 -24.42 -15.94 17.66
CA ASP A 45 -23.04 -16.19 17.24
C ASP A 45 -22.58 -15.23 16.14
N PRO A 46 -21.27 -14.95 16.05
CA PRO A 46 -20.73 -14.15 14.97
C PRO A 46 -20.79 -14.89 13.64
N TYR A 47 -21.33 -14.22 12.63
CA TYR A 47 -21.18 -14.65 11.24
C TYR A 47 -19.86 -14.12 10.68
N LYS A 48 -19.06 -15.03 10.11
CA LYS A 48 -17.79 -14.69 9.47
C LYS A 48 -17.82 -14.98 7.98
N ILE A 49 -17.07 -14.21 7.21
CA ILE A 49 -16.87 -14.42 5.77
C ILE A 49 -15.39 -14.43 5.44
N SER A 50 -14.98 -15.26 4.49
CA SER A 50 -13.61 -15.34 3.98
C SER A 50 -13.65 -15.31 2.45
N PHE A 51 -12.54 -14.90 1.85
CA PHE A 51 -12.41 -14.72 0.41
C PHE A 51 -11.11 -15.33 -0.12
N GLN A 52 -11.18 -15.84 -1.34
CA GLN A 52 -10.05 -16.30 -2.13
C GLN A 52 -9.99 -15.52 -3.44
N VAL A 53 -8.80 -15.02 -3.79
CA VAL A 53 -8.58 -14.17 -4.96
C VAL A 53 -7.38 -14.69 -5.75
N GLY A 54 -7.45 -14.60 -7.08
CA GLY A 54 -6.36 -15.00 -7.98
C GLY A 54 -6.12 -16.51 -8.00
N HIS A 55 -7.16 -17.31 -8.27
CA HIS A 55 -7.08 -18.78 -8.27
C HIS A 55 -6.50 -19.33 -6.97
N GLU A 56 -7.07 -18.91 -5.84
CA GLU A 56 -6.68 -19.35 -4.49
C GLU A 56 -5.28 -18.91 -4.03
N LYS A 57 -4.53 -18.16 -4.85
CA LYS A 57 -3.22 -17.62 -4.50
C LYS A 57 -3.25 -16.72 -3.26
N PHE A 58 -4.30 -15.91 -3.12
CA PHE A 58 -4.47 -15.00 -1.99
C PHE A 58 -5.67 -15.39 -1.15
N TYR A 59 -5.41 -15.73 0.11
CA TYR A 59 -6.41 -16.07 1.11
C TYR A 59 -6.63 -14.91 2.07
N VAL A 60 -7.88 -14.45 2.17
CA VAL A 60 -8.30 -13.46 3.16
C VAL A 60 -8.81 -14.19 4.40
N PRO A 61 -8.26 -13.93 5.59
CA PRO A 61 -8.72 -14.53 6.84
C PRO A 61 -10.21 -14.27 7.12
N TRP A 62 -10.78 -15.01 8.07
CA TRP A 62 -12.17 -14.86 8.48
C TRP A 62 -12.47 -13.47 9.04
N LEU A 63 -13.33 -12.74 8.34
CA LEU A 63 -13.81 -11.40 8.67
C LEU A 63 -15.15 -11.47 9.38
N PHE A 64 -15.29 -10.80 10.53
CA PHE A 64 -16.51 -10.77 11.32
C PHE A 64 -17.51 -9.75 10.76
N VAL A 65 -18.68 -10.22 10.32
CA VAL A 65 -19.69 -9.39 9.65
C VAL A 65 -20.89 -9.14 10.55
N ILE A 66 -21.55 -10.20 11.04
CA ILE A 66 -22.73 -10.11 11.90
C ILE A 66 -22.31 -10.39 13.34
N ASN A 67 -22.94 -9.70 14.30
CA ASN A 67 -22.65 -9.79 15.73
C ASN A 67 -21.17 -9.49 16.03
N ARG A 68 -20.72 -8.35 15.52
CA ARG A 68 -19.42 -7.74 15.79
C ARG A 68 -19.54 -6.79 16.99
N LYS A 69 -18.41 -6.29 17.49
CA LYS A 69 -18.39 -5.33 18.61
C LYS A 69 -19.14 -4.02 18.32
N SER A 70 -19.22 -3.61 17.05
CA SER A 70 -19.96 -2.41 16.60
C SER A 70 -21.38 -2.78 16.13
N SER A 71 -22.36 -1.94 16.49
CA SER A 71 -23.78 -2.06 16.10
C SER A 71 -24.09 -1.41 14.74
N GLU A 72 -23.12 -0.74 14.12
CA GLU A 72 -23.30 -0.15 12.80
C GLU A 72 -23.27 -1.22 11.71
N VAL A 73 -23.86 -0.92 10.55
CA VAL A 73 -23.86 -1.84 9.41
C VAL A 73 -22.41 -2.08 8.95
N PRO A 74 -21.98 -3.34 8.76
CA PRO A 74 -20.62 -3.63 8.33
C PRO A 74 -20.44 -3.32 6.84
N MET A 75 -19.28 -2.78 6.50
CA MET A 75 -18.77 -2.68 5.14
C MET A 75 -17.41 -3.38 5.07
N ILE A 76 -17.14 -4.12 3.99
CA ILE A 76 -15.85 -4.77 3.77
C ILE A 76 -15.02 -3.87 2.85
N ASP A 77 -13.91 -3.37 3.36
CA ASP A 77 -12.96 -2.59 2.58
C ASP A 77 -11.85 -3.50 2.09
N PHE A 78 -11.74 -3.62 0.77
CA PHE A 78 -10.88 -4.56 0.06
C PHE A 78 -9.81 -3.77 -0.67
N HIS A 79 -8.56 -3.95 -0.27
CA HIS A 79 -7.39 -3.35 -0.88
C HIS A 79 -6.70 -4.38 -1.75
N LEU A 80 -6.71 -4.13 -3.06
CA LEU A 80 -6.09 -4.97 -4.05
C LEU A 80 -4.81 -4.28 -4.54
N ARG A 81 -3.66 -4.87 -4.22
CA ARG A 81 -2.35 -4.36 -4.60
C ARG A 81 -1.93 -4.95 -5.93
N TYR A 82 -1.77 -4.09 -6.93
CA TYR A 82 -1.39 -4.48 -8.29
C TYR A 82 -0.09 -3.80 -8.72
N SER A 83 0.67 -4.47 -9.57
CA SER A 83 1.77 -3.90 -10.36
C SER A 83 1.51 -4.29 -11.81
N GLY A 84 1.29 -3.30 -12.68
CA GLY A 84 0.82 -3.58 -14.05
C GLY A 84 -0.47 -4.41 -14.03
N ASN A 85 -0.46 -5.56 -14.71
CA ASN A 85 -1.59 -6.50 -14.79
C ASN A 85 -1.60 -7.57 -13.68
N ASP A 86 -0.54 -7.65 -12.87
CA ASP A 86 -0.38 -8.71 -11.87
C ASP A 86 -0.88 -8.28 -10.50
N LEU A 87 -1.59 -9.20 -9.85
CA LEU A 87 -2.03 -9.04 -8.46
C LEU A 87 -0.91 -9.51 -7.52
N HIS A 88 -0.41 -8.56 -6.72
CA HIS A 88 0.69 -8.77 -5.77
C HIS A 88 0.22 -9.09 -4.36
N GLY A 89 -0.94 -8.55 -3.97
CA GLY A 89 -1.45 -8.78 -2.63
C GLY A 89 -2.89 -8.35 -2.46
N VAL A 90 -3.53 -8.93 -1.44
CA VAL A 90 -4.91 -8.65 -1.08
C VAL A 90 -4.98 -8.45 0.43
N THR A 91 -5.55 -7.32 0.84
CA THR A 91 -5.86 -7.04 2.23
C THR A 91 -7.33 -6.68 2.32
N ALA A 92 -8.05 -7.24 3.28
CA ALA A 92 -9.43 -6.86 3.52
C ALA A 92 -9.68 -6.65 5.01
N LYS A 93 -10.54 -5.69 5.32
CA LYS A 93 -10.93 -5.34 6.68
C LYS A 93 -12.43 -5.05 6.73
N VAL A 94 -13.05 -5.31 7.87
CA VAL A 94 -14.42 -4.89 8.11
C VAL A 94 -14.37 -3.55 8.81
N VAL A 95 -15.05 -2.56 8.23
CA VAL A 95 -15.19 -1.21 8.75
C VAL A 95 -16.66 -0.90 8.97
N ASP A 96 -16.92 0.08 9.81
CA ASP A 96 -18.26 0.61 10.01
C ASP A 96 -18.67 1.38 8.75
N MET A 97 -19.89 1.17 8.29
CA MET A 97 -20.40 1.85 7.10
C MET A 97 -20.41 3.37 7.34
N PRO A 98 -19.83 4.18 6.44
CA PRO A 98 -19.83 5.62 6.62
C PRO A 98 -21.26 6.18 6.66
N HIS A 99 -21.51 7.16 7.53
CA HIS A 99 -22.85 7.71 7.80
C HIS A 99 -23.59 8.17 6.55
N HIS A 100 -22.88 8.79 5.59
CA HIS A 100 -23.44 9.21 4.31
C HIS A 100 -24.24 8.10 3.59
N TYR A 101 -23.75 6.84 3.59
CA TYR A 101 -24.47 5.74 2.93
C TYR A 101 -25.76 5.36 3.66
N VAL A 102 -25.73 5.43 4.99
CA VAL A 102 -26.89 5.11 5.84
C VAL A 102 -27.94 6.21 5.74
N GLU A 103 -27.52 7.46 5.60
CA GLU A 103 -28.41 8.62 5.43
C GLU A 103 -29.12 8.59 4.08
N VAL A 104 -28.39 8.29 3.00
CA VAL A 104 -28.95 8.18 1.64
C VAL A 104 -29.88 6.96 1.53
N HIS A 105 -29.58 5.87 2.25
CA HIS A 105 -30.34 4.62 2.20
C HIS A 105 -30.70 4.10 3.60
N GLN A 106 -31.68 4.76 4.23
CA GLN A 106 -32.15 4.42 5.58
C GLN A 106 -32.68 2.99 5.73
N ASP A 107 -33.12 2.38 4.62
CA ASP A 107 -33.65 1.01 4.61
C ASP A 107 -32.56 -0.04 4.82
N ILE A 108 -31.29 0.27 4.48
CA ILE A 108 -30.18 -0.70 4.62
C ILE A 108 -30.02 -1.12 6.07
N ARG A 109 -30.05 -0.15 7.00
CA ARG A 109 -29.90 -0.44 8.43
C ARG A 109 -31.05 -1.32 8.94
N LYS A 110 -32.28 -0.99 8.55
CA LYS A 110 -33.48 -1.74 8.96
C LYS A 110 -33.45 -3.16 8.41
N ASN A 111 -33.25 -3.31 7.10
CA ASN A 111 -33.25 -4.59 6.41
C ASN A 111 -32.07 -5.48 6.84
N PHE A 112 -30.90 -4.89 7.10
CA PHE A 112 -29.73 -5.65 7.54
C PHE A 112 -29.92 -6.25 8.94
N TRP A 113 -30.52 -5.51 9.87
CA TRP A 113 -30.72 -5.99 11.24
C TRP A 113 -32.02 -6.76 11.47
N ASP A 114 -32.99 -6.71 10.55
CA ASP A 114 -34.24 -7.48 10.65
C ASP A 114 -33.98 -9.00 10.55
N PRO A 115 -34.23 -9.83 11.59
CA PRO A 115 -33.97 -11.27 11.55
C PRO A 115 -34.69 -12.03 10.42
N ASN A 116 -35.82 -11.51 9.94
CA ASN A 116 -36.66 -12.15 8.92
C ASN A 116 -36.22 -11.81 7.49
N HIS A 117 -35.48 -10.71 7.31
CA HIS A 117 -35.08 -10.24 5.99
C HIS A 117 -33.77 -10.89 5.53
N TRP A 118 -33.85 -11.81 4.57
CA TRP A 118 -32.70 -12.47 3.95
C TRP A 118 -32.85 -12.50 2.42
N PRO A 119 -31.76 -12.47 1.64
CA PRO A 119 -30.35 -12.48 2.05
C PRO A 119 -29.87 -11.15 2.65
N LYS A 120 -28.85 -11.20 3.51
CA LYS A 120 -28.20 -9.98 4.00
C LYS A 120 -27.26 -9.44 2.96
N LEU A 121 -27.46 -8.20 2.54
CA LEU A 121 -26.59 -7.54 1.58
C LEU A 121 -25.47 -6.82 2.33
N VAL A 122 -24.22 -7.21 2.06
CA VAL A 122 -23.03 -6.56 2.63
C VAL A 122 -22.36 -5.75 1.55
N LEU A 123 -22.08 -4.48 1.86
CA LEU A 123 -21.33 -3.62 0.96
C LEU A 123 -19.85 -3.99 1.00
N VAL A 124 -19.29 -4.24 -0.17
CA VAL A 124 -17.87 -4.51 -0.38
C VAL A 124 -17.32 -3.42 -1.29
N ARG A 125 -16.31 -2.72 -0.80
CA ARG A 125 -15.61 -1.67 -1.54
C ARG A 125 -14.25 -2.20 -1.99
N TYR A 126 -14.04 -2.25 -3.28
CA TYR A 126 -12.76 -2.58 -3.90
C TYR A 126 -12.00 -1.30 -4.19
N THR A 127 -10.87 -1.14 -3.52
CA THR A 127 -9.89 -0.07 -3.73
C THR A 127 -8.64 -0.66 -4.34
N ARG A 128 -8.21 -0.08 -5.46
CA ARG A 128 -6.95 -0.44 -6.11
C ARG A 128 -5.82 0.39 -5.54
N GLU A 129 -4.73 -0.27 -5.18
CA GLU A 129 -3.47 0.36 -4.84
C GLU A 129 -2.42 -0.10 -5.85
N GLU A 130 -1.94 0.83 -6.66
CA GLU A 130 -0.81 0.56 -7.54
C GLU A 130 0.46 0.59 -6.68
N GLN A 131 1.11 -0.57 -6.57
CA GLN A 131 2.43 -0.67 -5.97
C GLN A 131 3.43 -0.90 -7.10
N SER A 132 4.33 0.06 -7.28
CA SER A 132 5.52 -0.14 -8.10
C SER A 132 6.37 -1.22 -7.44
N GLU A 133 6.68 -2.26 -8.20
CA GLU A 133 7.61 -3.33 -7.78
C GLU A 133 9.03 -2.79 -7.54
N ILE A 134 9.33 -1.63 -8.12
CA ILE A 134 10.62 -0.96 -8.02
C ILE A 134 10.54 0.11 -6.94
N ASP A 135 11.33 -0.04 -5.87
CA ASP A 135 11.62 1.01 -4.90
C ASP A 135 12.58 2.03 -5.52
N VAL A 136 11.99 2.99 -6.23
CA VAL A 136 12.72 4.07 -6.89
C VAL A 136 13.53 4.88 -5.88
N SER A 137 12.98 5.14 -4.70
CA SER A 137 13.64 5.90 -3.64
C SER A 137 14.86 5.17 -3.10
N GLY A 138 14.69 3.89 -2.75
CA GLY A 138 15.80 3.01 -2.35
C GLY A 138 16.90 2.93 -3.40
N GLY A 139 16.52 2.77 -4.68
CA GLY A 139 17.44 2.79 -5.80
C GLY A 139 18.23 4.09 -5.90
N PHE A 140 17.57 5.24 -5.75
CA PHE A 140 18.24 6.55 -5.72
C PHE A 140 19.18 6.69 -4.53
N TYR A 141 18.78 6.27 -3.33
CA TYR A 141 19.66 6.33 -2.15
C TYR A 141 20.94 5.52 -2.35
N VAL A 142 20.85 4.33 -2.95
CA VAL A 142 22.03 3.50 -3.26
C VAL A 142 22.91 4.15 -4.33
N MET A 143 22.32 4.65 -5.43
CA MET A 143 23.08 5.31 -6.50
C MET A 143 23.77 6.59 -6.01
N PHE A 144 23.04 7.49 -5.34
CA PHE A 144 23.62 8.71 -4.78
C PHE A 144 24.64 8.43 -3.67
N GLY A 145 24.36 7.46 -2.80
CA GLY A 145 25.27 7.06 -1.74
C GLY A 145 26.61 6.55 -2.28
N SER A 146 26.55 5.64 -3.26
CA SER A 146 27.75 5.10 -3.93
C SER A 146 28.52 6.17 -4.70
N GLY A 147 27.83 7.06 -5.42
CA GLY A 147 28.42 8.16 -6.17
C GLY A 147 29.13 9.19 -5.28
N LEU A 148 28.53 9.58 -4.15
CA LEU A 148 29.17 10.47 -3.18
C LEU A 148 30.42 9.84 -2.58
N LEU A 149 30.35 8.55 -2.22
CA LEU A 149 31.46 7.85 -1.61
C LEU A 149 32.65 7.71 -2.59
N LEU A 150 32.39 7.32 -3.84
CA LEU A 150 33.39 7.28 -4.91
C LEU A 150 33.98 8.66 -5.19
N SER A 151 33.14 9.69 -5.27
CA SER A 151 33.60 11.07 -5.48
C SER A 151 34.49 11.55 -4.34
N PHE A 152 34.17 11.18 -3.11
CA PHE A 152 34.97 11.55 -1.93
C PHE A 152 36.34 10.85 -1.95
N ILE A 153 36.38 9.56 -2.28
CA ILE A 153 37.63 8.80 -2.45
C ILE A 153 38.49 9.43 -3.55
N LEU A 154 37.90 9.73 -4.71
CA LEU A 154 38.59 10.37 -5.82
C LEU A 154 39.12 11.76 -5.45
N ALA A 155 38.34 12.56 -4.72
CA ALA A 155 38.77 13.87 -4.25
C ALA A 155 40.00 13.76 -3.32
N ILE A 156 40.01 12.81 -2.39
CA ILE A 156 41.18 12.53 -1.53
C ILE A 156 42.38 12.11 -2.37
N TYR A 157 42.17 11.21 -3.33
CA TYR A 157 43.25 10.71 -4.20
C TYR A 157 43.87 11.83 -5.05
N VAL A 158 43.05 12.71 -5.61
CA VAL A 158 43.50 13.90 -6.35
C VAL A 158 44.21 14.88 -5.42
N LEU A 159 43.70 15.11 -4.19
CA LEU A 159 44.37 15.96 -3.21
C LEU A 159 45.77 15.41 -2.87
N GLN A 160 45.88 14.12 -2.61
CA GLN A 160 47.17 13.46 -2.32
C GLN A 160 48.13 13.55 -3.52
N SER A 161 47.64 13.29 -4.74
CA SER A 161 48.46 13.38 -5.95
C SER A 161 48.89 14.81 -6.28
N SER A 162 48.09 15.80 -5.92
CA SER A 162 48.36 17.21 -6.22
C SER A 162 49.18 17.94 -5.15
N GLN A 163 49.51 17.30 -4.02
CA GLN A 163 50.30 17.94 -2.94
C GLN A 163 51.63 18.52 -3.46
N ASP A 164 52.37 17.78 -4.29
CA ASP A 164 53.63 18.26 -4.85
C ASP A 164 53.44 19.43 -5.83
N LYS A 165 52.33 19.42 -6.58
CA LYS A 165 51.98 20.48 -7.53
C LYS A 165 51.52 21.75 -6.82
N LEU A 166 50.69 21.60 -5.79
CA LEU A 166 50.23 22.70 -4.93
C LEU A 166 51.39 23.28 -4.12
N ALA A 167 52.30 22.46 -3.60
CA ALA A 167 53.48 22.93 -2.87
C ALA A 167 54.43 23.74 -3.77
N ARG A 168 54.62 23.32 -5.04
CA ARG A 168 55.36 24.11 -6.04
C ARG A 168 54.65 25.42 -6.37
N PHE A 169 53.35 25.38 -6.61
CA PHE A 169 52.57 26.58 -6.95
C PHE A 169 52.58 27.62 -5.83
N VAL A 170 52.44 27.18 -4.56
CA VAL A 170 52.55 28.05 -3.39
C VAL A 170 53.95 28.63 -3.26
N ARG A 171 55.01 27.83 -3.46
CA ARG A 171 56.39 28.34 -3.46
C ARG A 171 56.64 29.37 -4.55
N GLU A 172 56.16 29.14 -5.77
CA GLU A 172 56.33 30.07 -6.89
C GLU A 172 55.56 31.37 -6.68
N THR A 173 54.32 31.31 -6.19
CA THR A 173 53.49 32.51 -5.91
C THR A 173 54.05 33.33 -4.74
N VAL A 174 54.60 32.67 -3.71
CA VAL A 174 55.30 33.35 -2.59
C VAL A 174 56.65 33.91 -3.04
N ALA A 175 57.36 33.24 -3.95
CA ALA A 175 58.60 33.74 -4.53
C ALA A 175 58.36 34.96 -5.44
N GLU A 176 57.30 34.98 -6.24
CA GLU A 176 56.94 36.16 -7.05
C GLU A 176 56.48 37.35 -6.20
N SER A 177 55.71 37.13 -5.13
CA SER A 177 55.27 38.21 -4.23
C SER A 177 56.39 38.78 -3.33
N SER A 178 57.54 38.11 -3.26
CA SER A 178 58.69 38.53 -2.45
C SER A 178 59.81 39.20 -3.25
N ILE A 179 59.61 39.51 -4.54
CA ILE A 179 60.53 40.38 -5.30
C ILE A 179 60.32 41.84 -4.83
N PRO A 180 61.27 42.45 -4.10
CA PRO A 180 61.18 43.87 -3.77
C PRO A 180 61.49 44.66 -5.04
N GLY A 181 60.67 45.66 -5.34
CA GLY A 181 60.90 46.60 -6.44
C GLY A 181 62.33 47.15 -6.42
N GLY A 182 63.12 46.73 -7.41
CA GLY A 182 64.42 47.31 -7.69
C GLY A 182 64.24 48.74 -8.18
N VAL A 183 64.50 49.71 -7.31
CA VAL A 183 64.61 51.12 -7.68
C VAL A 183 65.85 51.27 -8.57
N ALA A 184 65.62 51.41 -9.87
CA ALA A 184 66.64 51.81 -10.82
C ALA A 184 67.10 53.24 -10.48
N LYS A 185 68.40 53.38 -10.21
CA LYS A 185 69.10 54.64 -10.02
C LYS A 185 69.27 55.30 -11.40
N VAL A 186 68.69 56.48 -11.60
CA VAL A 186 68.82 57.29 -12.82
C VAL A 186 69.87 58.37 -12.55
N GLU A 187 70.91 58.43 -13.39
CA GLU A 187 71.86 59.55 -13.53
C GLU A 187 71.18 60.76 -14.18
#